data_AF-A0A2I0A102-F1
#
_entry.id   AF-A0A2I0A102-F1
#
_cell.length_a   1.000
_cell.length_b   1.000
_cell.length_c   1.000
_cell.angle_alpha   90.00
_cell.angle_beta   90.00
_cell.angle_gamma   90.00
#
_symmetry.space_group_name_H-M   'P 1'
#
loop_
_entity.id
_entity.type
_entity.pdbx_description
1 polymer ?
#
loop_
_entity_poly.entity_id
_entity_poly.type
_entity_poly.pdbx_seq_one_letter_code
_entity_poly.pdbx_strand_id
1 'polypeptide(L)'
;MIYGAEYWPAKRKHTNKINIAEMRMLRWMCGYTRSDRMRNEYIRKKVDVAPIEDKLRESRLRWFGHLNRRPIEAPIRKIELLDFAHVQRGRGRPKKTRQETIWSDLSYINS
;
A
#
# COMPACT_ATOMS: atom_id res chain seq x y z
N MET A 1 -10.37 9.92 -10.16
CA MET A 1 -10.21 8.46 -10.22
C MET A 1 -8.72 8.15 -10.38
N ILE A 2 -8.02 7.84 -9.28
CA ILE A 2 -6.54 7.79 -9.25
C ILE A 2 -6.06 6.38 -9.59
N TYR A 3 -6.25 5.95 -10.84
CA TYR A 3 -5.77 4.65 -11.34
C TYR A 3 -4.26 4.46 -11.12
N GLY A 4 -3.49 5.56 -11.18
CA GLY A 4 -2.03 5.52 -11.01
C GLY A 4 -1.56 5.16 -9.59
N ALA A 5 -2.36 5.40 -8.55
CA ALA A 5 -1.97 5.09 -7.17
C ALA A 5 -2.22 3.61 -6.81
N GLU A 6 -3.12 2.94 -7.52
CA GLU A 6 -3.54 1.55 -7.27
C GLU A 6 -2.81 0.53 -8.16
N TYR A 7 -2.25 0.99 -9.29
CA TYR A 7 -1.50 0.15 -10.22
C TYR A 7 -0.02 0.02 -9.82
N TRP A 8 0.62 1.09 -9.33
CA TRP A 8 2.05 1.07 -9.04
C TRP A 8 2.38 0.63 -7.62
N PRO A 9 3.45 -0.17 -7.41
CA PRO A 9 3.91 -0.52 -6.08
C PRO A 9 4.33 0.76 -5.35
N ALA A 10 3.62 1.08 -4.27
CA ALA A 10 3.94 2.21 -3.42
C ALA A 10 5.36 2.03 -2.89
N LYS A 11 6.29 2.88 -3.35
CA LYS A 11 7.67 2.84 -2.83
C LYS A 11 7.62 3.09 -1.32
N ARG A 12 8.49 2.41 -0.55
CA ARG A 12 8.62 2.60 0.91
C ARG A 12 8.68 4.06 1.34
N LYS A 13 9.31 4.93 0.53
CA LYS A 13 9.35 6.39 0.77
C LYS A 13 7.96 7.03 0.82
N HIS A 14 7.04 6.63 -0.06
CA HIS A 14 5.67 7.15 -0.07
C HIS A 14 4.89 6.63 1.14
N THR A 15 4.98 5.34 1.43
CA THR A 15 4.34 4.74 2.63
C THR A 15 4.82 5.42 3.90
N ASN A 16 6.13 5.67 4.04
CA ASN A 16 6.68 6.39 5.18
C ASN A 16 6.13 7.82 5.30
N LYS A 17 6.00 8.56 4.18
CA LYS A 17 5.40 9.90 4.19
C LYS A 17 3.96 9.88 4.70
N ILE A 18 3.17 8.91 4.24
CA ILE A 18 1.79 8.71 4.68
C ILE A 18 1.74 8.37 6.18
N ASN A 19 2.59 7.46 6.65
CA ASN A 19 2.68 7.09 8.07
C ASN A 19 3.06 8.29 8.96
N ILE A 20 4.01 9.13 8.51
CA ILE A 20 4.38 10.36 9.21
C ILE A 20 3.19 11.32 9.29
N ALA A 21 2.46 11.51 8.17
CA ALA A 21 1.27 12.35 8.15
C ALA A 21 0.18 11.83 9.08
N GLU A 22 -0.14 10.54 9.02
CA GLU A 22 -1.08 9.86 9.91
C GLU A 22 -0.69 10.08 11.38
N MET A 23 0.55 9.76 11.76
CA MET A 23 1.00 9.90 13.15
C MET A 23 0.98 11.34 13.64
N ARG A 24 1.27 12.31 12.76
CA ARG A 24 1.16 13.73 13.10
C ARG A 24 -0.30 14.14 13.36
N MET A 25 -1.23 13.67 12.53
CA MET A 25 -2.66 13.92 12.72
C MET A 25 -3.19 13.25 13.99
N LEU A 26 -2.87 11.97 14.23
CA LEU A 26 -3.28 11.24 15.44
C LEU A 26 -2.77 11.92 16.72
N ARG A 27 -1.51 12.37 16.72
CA ARG A 27 -0.92 13.12 17.84
C ARG A 27 -1.66 14.42 18.09
N TRP A 28 -1.92 15.18 17.03
CA TRP A 28 -2.62 16.46 17.13
C TRP A 28 -4.04 16.29 17.68
N MET A 29 -4.79 15.31 17.18
CA MET A 29 -6.15 15.00 17.68
C MET A 29 -6.17 14.60 19.16
N CYS A 30 -5.14 13.88 19.63
CA CYS A 30 -5.03 13.46 21.02
C CYS A 30 -4.36 14.50 21.94
N GLY A 31 -3.94 15.65 21.41
CA GLY A 31 -3.19 16.66 22.16
C GLY A 31 -1.76 16.27 22.55
N TYR A 32 -1.19 15.24 21.92
CA TYR A 32 0.18 14.79 22.21
C TYR A 32 1.22 15.59 21.42
N THR A 33 2.22 16.05 22.15
CA THR A 33 3.40 16.71 21.61
C THR A 33 4.56 15.72 21.43
N ARG A 34 5.69 16.19 20.89
CA ARG A 34 6.92 15.38 20.82
C ARG A 34 7.55 15.17 22.21
N SER A 35 7.29 16.08 23.16
CA SER A 35 7.84 16.04 24.51
C SER A 35 7.29 14.88 25.34
N ASP A 36 6.05 14.44 25.05
CA ASP A 36 5.41 13.35 25.77
C ASP A 36 6.07 11.99 25.50
N ARG A 37 6.93 11.89 24.48
CA ARG A 37 7.67 10.66 24.10
C ARG A 37 6.79 9.41 23.97
N MET A 38 5.49 9.59 23.74
CA MET A 38 4.51 8.51 23.62
C MET A 38 4.85 7.60 22.44
N ARG A 39 4.78 6.28 22.65
CA ARG A 39 4.95 5.30 21.57
C ARG A 39 3.82 5.44 20.55
N ASN A 40 4.15 5.31 19.26
CA ASN A 40 3.17 5.38 18.18
C ASN A 40 2.11 4.27 18.28
N GLU A 41 2.50 3.08 18.71
CA GLU A 41 1.62 1.94 18.97
C GLU A 41 0.54 2.26 20.01
N TYR A 42 0.93 2.94 21.10
CA TYR A 42 0.01 3.35 22.14
C TYR A 42 -1.02 4.35 21.62
N ILE A 43 -0.59 5.34 20.83
CA ILE A 43 -1.50 6.34 20.25
C ILE A 43 -2.51 5.67 19.33
N ARG A 44 -2.06 4.75 18.46
CA ARG A 44 -2.95 4.00 17.59
C ARG A 44 -3.95 3.15 18.37
N LYS A 45 -3.51 2.46 19.43
CA LYS A 45 -4.39 1.66 20.31
C LYS A 45 -5.41 2.53 21.05
N LYS A 46 -5.02 3.73 21.47
CA LYS A 46 -5.92 4.67 22.18
C LYS A 46 -7.05 5.18 21.28
N VAL A 47 -6.75 5.46 20.01
CA VAL A 47 -7.75 5.94 19.02
C VAL A 47 -8.45 4.78 18.32
N ASP A 48 -8.05 3.54 18.60
CA ASP A 48 -8.54 2.31 17.94
C ASP A 48 -8.38 2.36 16.40
N VAL A 49 -7.22 2.83 15.94
CA VAL A 49 -6.92 2.95 14.50
C VAL A 49 -5.88 1.92 14.08
N ALA A 50 -6.24 1.09 13.11
CA ALA A 50 -5.31 0.18 12.45
C ALA A 50 -4.20 0.95 11.70
N PRO A 51 -2.97 0.41 11.61
CA PRO A 51 -1.90 1.01 10.82
C PRO A 51 -2.33 1.36 9.39
N ILE A 52 -1.99 2.57 8.93
CA ILE A 52 -2.30 2.99 7.55
C ILE A 52 -1.76 2.04 6.48
N GLU A 53 -0.68 1.31 6.77
CA GLU A 53 -0.13 0.30 5.87
C GLU A 53 -1.13 -0.84 5.59
N ASP A 54 -1.91 -1.23 6.61
CA ASP A 54 -2.91 -2.29 6.49
C ASP A 54 -4.05 -1.81 5.60
N LYS A 55 -4.49 -0.56 5.78
CA LYS A 55 -5.51 0.07 4.90
C LYS A 55 -5.03 0.24 3.46
N LEU A 56 -3.75 0.50 3.27
CA LEU A 56 -3.13 0.54 1.93
C LEU A 56 -3.09 -0.86 1.30
N ARG A 57 -2.78 -1.91 2.08
CA ARG A 57 -2.84 -3.31 1.63
C ARG A 57 -4.27 -3.70 1.24
N GLU A 58 -5.24 -3.41 2.11
CA GLU A 58 -6.65 -3.68 1.86
C GLU A 58 -7.14 -3.00 0.57
N SER A 59 -6.83 -1.71 0.39
CA SER A 59 -7.19 -0.96 -0.83
C SER A 59 -6.59 -1.60 -2.09
N ARG A 60 -5.32 -2.02 -2.03
CA ARG A 60 -4.66 -2.70 -3.16
C ARG A 60 -5.32 -4.03 -3.49
N LEU A 61 -5.64 -4.85 -2.49
CA LEU A 61 -6.27 -6.15 -2.70
C LEU A 61 -7.73 -6.03 -3.12
N ARG A 62 -8.47 -5.05 -2.60
CA ARG A 62 -9.83 -4.74 -3.05
C ARG A 62 -9.84 -4.35 -4.53
N TRP A 63 -8.87 -3.55 -4.96
CA TRP A 63 -8.67 -3.20 -6.37
C TRP A 63 -8.29 -4.43 -7.21
N PHE A 64 -7.36 -5.27 -6.74
CA PHE A 64 -7.01 -6.53 -7.41
C PHE A 64 -8.24 -7.44 -7.59
N GLY A 65 -9.05 -7.60 -6.54
CA GLY A 65 -10.31 -8.33 -6.63
C GLY A 65 -11.31 -7.68 -7.59
N HIS A 66 -11.35 -6.35 -7.69
CA HIS A 66 -12.16 -5.65 -8.69
C HIS A 66 -11.72 -6.01 -10.12
N LEU A 67 -10.42 -6.00 -10.38
CA LEU A 67 -9.85 -6.40 -11.68
C LEU A 67 -10.18 -7.85 -12.03
N ASN A 68 -10.05 -8.78 -11.08
CA ASN A 68 -10.33 -10.20 -11.31
C ASN A 68 -11.80 -10.51 -11.63
N ARG A 69 -12.73 -9.64 -11.22
CA ARG A 69 -14.16 -9.77 -11.54
C ARG A 69 -14.55 -9.22 -12.92
N ARG A 70 -13.70 -8.39 -13.54
CA ARG A 70 -13.97 -7.84 -14.89
C ARG A 70 -13.69 -8.90 -15.97
N PRO A 71 -14.40 -8.93 -17.11
CA PRO A 71 -14.05 -9.85 -18.20
C PRO A 71 -12.63 -9.60 -18.70
N ILE A 72 -11.97 -10.63 -19.25
CA ILE A 72 -10.60 -10.53 -19.79
C ILE A 72 -10.49 -9.55 -20.95
N GLU A 73 -11.62 -9.27 -21.62
CA GLU A 73 -11.72 -8.31 -22.70
C GLU A 73 -11.59 -6.85 -22.22
N ALA A 74 -11.83 -6.60 -20.94
CA ALA A 74 -11.73 -5.27 -20.36
C ALA A 74 -10.29 -4.74 -20.52
N PRO A 75 -10.09 -3.52 -21.07
CA PRO A 75 -8.76 -2.97 -21.35
C PRO A 75 -7.81 -3.01 -20.15
N ILE A 76 -8.32 -2.72 -18.95
CA ILE A 76 -7.54 -2.69 -17.72
C ILE A 76 -7.08 -4.11 -17.30
N ARG A 77 -7.90 -5.14 -17.54
CA ARG A 77 -7.52 -6.54 -17.26
C ARG A 77 -6.53 -7.07 -18.30
N LYS A 78 -6.63 -6.63 -19.56
CA LYS A 78 -5.63 -6.93 -20.60
C LYS A 78 -4.27 -6.35 -20.25
N ILE A 79 -4.21 -5.07 -19.83
CA ILE A 79 -2.97 -4.42 -19.42
C ILE A 79 -2.33 -5.12 -18.21
N GLU A 80 -3.13 -5.65 -17.29
CA GLU A 80 -2.63 -6.43 -16.16
C GLU A 80 -1.98 -7.75 -16.59
N LEU A 81 -2.52 -8.41 -17.61
CA LEU A 81 -2.00 -9.67 -18.16
C LEU A 81 -0.81 -9.48 -19.09
N LEU A 82 -0.58 -8.25 -19.57
CA LEU A 82 0.64 -7.89 -20.29
C LEU A 82 1.79 -7.87 -19.29
N ASP A 83 2.39 -9.04 -19.09
CA ASP A 83 3.56 -9.21 -18.23
C ASP A 83 4.74 -8.42 -18.81
N PHE A 84 5.21 -7.42 -18.07
CA PHE A 84 6.43 -6.68 -18.39
C PHE A 84 7.71 -7.52 -18.13
N ALA A 85 7.59 -8.83 -17.91
CA ALA A 85 8.70 -9.77 -17.78
C ALA A 85 9.77 -9.64 -18.89
N HIS A 86 9.41 -9.14 -20.08
CA HIS A 86 10.33 -8.97 -21.21
C HIS A 86 10.99 -7.59 -21.30
N VAL A 87 10.75 -6.69 -20.35
CA VAL A 87 11.46 -5.41 -20.29
C VAL A 87 12.88 -5.66 -19.78
N GLN A 88 13.87 -5.34 -20.63
CA GLN A 88 15.30 -5.41 -20.30
C GLN A 88 15.57 -4.71 -18.96
N ARG A 89 16.02 -5.48 -17.97
CA ARG A 89 16.25 -4.99 -16.61
C ARG A 89 17.60 -4.27 -16.56
N GLY A 90 17.59 -3.01 -16.13
CA GLY A 90 18.84 -2.26 -15.89
C GLY A 90 19.66 -2.85 -14.72
N ARG A 91 20.94 -2.48 -14.64
CA ARG A 91 21.82 -2.85 -13.51
C ARG A 91 21.30 -2.30 -12.18
N GLY A 92 21.33 -3.11 -11.12
CA GLY A 92 20.95 -2.75 -9.75
C GLY A 92 19.83 -3.61 -9.16
N ARG A 93 19.35 -3.27 -7.96
CA ARG A 93 18.22 -3.99 -7.32
C ARG A 93 16.96 -3.82 -8.17
N PRO A 94 16.32 -4.91 -8.60
CA PRO A 94 15.06 -4.83 -9.34
C PRO A 94 14.01 -4.04 -8.56
N LYS A 95 13.28 -3.18 -9.25
CA LYS A 95 12.07 -2.57 -8.67
C LYS A 95 11.09 -3.71 -8.40
N LYS A 96 10.47 -3.70 -7.22
CA LYS A 96 9.38 -4.64 -6.93
C LYS A 96 8.32 -4.51 -8.02
N THR A 97 7.90 -5.62 -8.59
CA THR A 97 6.79 -5.65 -9.54
C THR A 97 5.47 -5.49 -8.79
N ARG A 98 4.43 -5.01 -9.48
CA ARG A 98 3.06 -4.97 -8.95
C ARG A 98 2.64 -6.36 -8.45
N GLN A 99 2.88 -7.40 -9.25
CA GLN A 99 2.54 -8.78 -8.93
C GLN A 99 3.23 -9.26 -7.65
N GLU A 100 4.55 -9.05 -7.51
CA GLU A 100 5.31 -9.36 -6.29
C GLU A 100 4.73 -8.66 -5.05
N THR A 101 4.20 -7.45 -5.21
CA THR A 101 3.57 -6.70 -4.12
C THR A 101 2.23 -7.33 -3.73
N ILE A 102 1.41 -7.75 -4.70
CA ILE A 102 0.14 -8.43 -4.46
C ILE A 102 0.38 -9.78 -3.76
N TRP A 103 1.36 -10.56 -4.23
CA TRP A 103 1.72 -11.83 -3.58
C TRP A 103 2.17 -11.63 -2.14
N SER A 104 2.97 -10.59 -1.88
CA SER A 104 3.39 -10.23 -0.51
C SER A 104 2.23 -9.76 0.37
N ASP A 105 1.24 -9.09 -0.20
CA ASP A 105 0.06 -8.64 0.54
C ASP A 105 -0.88 -9.81 0.86
N LEU A 106 -1.07 -10.73 -0.09
CA LEU A 106 -1.83 -11.97 0.10
C LEU A 106 -1.16 -12.88 1.15
N SER A 107 0.16 -13.02 1.11
CA SER A 107 0.89 -13.80 2.11
C SER A 107 0.73 -13.20 3.51
N TYR A 108 0.74 -11.87 3.63
CA TYR A 108 0.57 -11.18 4.91
C TYR A 108 -0.81 -11.46 5.54
N ILE A 109 -1.87 -11.55 4.74
CA ILE A 109 -3.23 -11.83 5.24
C ILE A 109 -3.41 -13.30 5.64
N ASN A 110 -2.72 -14.21 4.94
CA ASN A 110 -2.80 -15.66 5.19
C ASN A 110 -1.79 -16.15 6.24
N SER A 111 -1.05 -15.25 6.91
CA SER A 111 -0.05 -15.55 7.94
C SER A 111 -0.60 -15.47 9.35
#